data_AF-D3BG59-F1
#
_entry.id   AF-D3BG59-F1
#
_cell.length_a   1.000
_cell.length_b   1.000
_cell.length_c   1.000
_cell.angle_alpha   90.00
_cell.angle_beta   90.00
_cell.angle_gamma   90.00
#
_symmetry.space_group_name_H-M   'P 1'
#
loop_
_entity.id
_entity.type
_entity.pdbx_description
1 polymer ?
#
loop_
_entity_poly.entity_id
_entity_poly.type
_entity_poly.pdbx_seq_one_letter_code
_entity_poly.pdbx_strand_id
1 'polypeptide(L)'
;MKRLHILFAIVSSFWLLGIVVYLVNTKSVTENLSLPDKPVFQCEHIDIVYTWVNGSDPVHIQSRVERTGGGSRYSSPGNNRFRDLMGLKYSLRSLKKYAPWIRRIFVVSDNQYPSWFDKSSDEVRFVFHKDFFLNKEDLPTFNSNSIESNFFNLPDEVSDCFLYFNDDIFVGSPIQIKDFWDPTYGQAIYKSSWTAPQPKEKMGNIWHRCIAYTNELLNGMWGVDNHSRHYASHGANFFNKPILKMMQQAMPEAFAITSSNPFRRENDLQIPFLYLHLRPKTVCLNDGLNADNPNLSVIEALSVFFENYFPERGSWEVNQD
;
A
#
# COMPACT_ATOMS: atom_id res chain seq x y z
N MET A 1 30.97 47.83 25.95
CA MET A 1 29.87 47.13 26.66
C MET A 1 28.47 47.60 26.26
N LYS A 2 28.13 48.90 26.27
CA LYS A 2 26.73 49.37 26.02
C LYS A 2 26.11 49.01 24.65
N ARG A 3 26.88 48.98 23.55
CA ARG A 3 26.35 48.65 22.20
C ARG A 3 26.00 47.17 22.01
N LEU A 4 26.72 46.26 22.67
CA LEU A 4 26.49 44.81 22.57
C LEU A 4 25.20 44.40 23.30
N HIS A 5 24.90 45.04 24.43
CA HIS A 5 23.64 44.81 25.16
C HIS A 5 22.41 45.32 24.40
N ILE A 6 22.52 46.44 23.67
CA ILE A 6 21.43 46.95 22.84
C ILE A 6 21.16 45.99 21.68
N LEU A 7 22.21 45.48 21.02
CA LEU A 7 22.04 44.49 19.95
C LEU A 7 21.40 43.20 20.47
N PHE A 8 21.84 42.72 21.64
CA PHE A 8 21.26 41.53 22.26
C PHE A 8 19.77 41.74 22.62
N ALA A 9 19.41 42.90 23.17
CA ALA A 9 18.01 43.22 23.48
C ALA A 9 17.12 43.28 22.22
N ILE A 10 17.64 43.82 21.11
CA ILE A 10 16.93 43.87 19.83
C ILE A 10 16.72 42.45 19.28
N VAL A 11 17.77 41.62 19.25
CA VAL A 11 17.70 40.24 18.76
C VAL A 11 16.73 39.39 19.60
N SER A 12 16.78 39.52 20.93
CA SER A 12 15.85 38.83 21.84
C SER A 12 14.40 39.28 21.64
N SER A 13 14.17 40.55 21.29
CA SER A 13 12.82 41.06 21.02
C SER A 13 12.24 40.49 19.72
N PHE A 14 13.07 40.33 18.68
CA PHE A 14 12.64 39.64 17.45
C PHE A 14 12.35 38.15 17.68
N TRP A 15 13.12 37.49 18.53
CA TRP A 15 12.88 36.11 18.92
C TRP A 15 11.56 35.93 19.67
N LEU A 16 11.28 36.80 20.64
CA LEU A 16 10.01 36.81 21.37
C LEU A 16 8.82 37.10 20.45
N LEU A 17 8.96 38.05 19.51
CA LEU A 17 7.92 38.35 18.52
C LEU A 17 7.68 37.14 17.60
N GLY A 18 8.73 36.44 17.18
CA GLY A 18 8.64 35.21 16.40
C GLY A 18 7.92 34.09 17.15
N ILE A 19 8.19 33.91 18.45
CA ILE A 19 7.46 32.97 19.32
C ILE A 19 5.99 33.37 19.45
N VAL A 20 5.69 34.65 19.65
CA VAL A 20 4.30 35.12 19.77
C VAL A 20 3.54 34.91 18.45
N VAL A 21 4.13 35.24 17.30
CA VAL A 21 3.53 34.99 15.98
C VAL A 21 3.33 33.50 15.75
N TYR A 22 4.31 32.66 16.12
CA TYR A 22 4.18 31.21 16.07
C TYR A 22 3.01 30.74 16.94
N LEU A 23 2.95 31.13 18.22
CA LEU A 23 1.89 30.74 19.16
C LEU A 23 0.50 31.26 18.75
N VAL A 24 0.42 32.44 18.12
CA VAL A 24 -0.83 32.99 17.59
C VAL A 24 -1.27 32.25 16.33
N ASN A 25 -0.35 31.88 15.43
CA ASN A 25 -0.67 31.08 14.23
C ASN A 25 -0.87 29.59 14.54
N THR A 26 -0.34 29.09 15.65
CA THR A 26 -0.59 27.72 16.14
C THR A 26 -1.73 27.67 17.15
N LYS A 27 -2.57 28.71 17.27
CA LYS A 27 -3.89 28.54 17.89
C LYS A 27 -4.65 27.55 17.04
N SER A 28 -4.57 26.31 17.49
CA SER A 28 -5.23 25.16 16.92
C SER A 28 -6.70 25.49 16.72
N VAL A 29 -7.15 25.33 15.48
CA VAL A 29 -8.52 24.95 15.19
C VAL A 29 -8.72 23.60 15.89
N THR A 30 -9.03 23.63 17.19
CA THR A 30 -9.67 22.51 17.88
C THR A 30 -11.12 22.54 17.48
N GLU A 31 -11.39 22.23 16.21
CA GLU A 31 -12.67 21.58 15.92
C GLU A 31 -12.65 20.27 16.69
N ASN A 32 -13.71 20.02 17.46
CA ASN A 32 -14.00 18.70 18.01
C ASN A 32 -14.24 17.74 16.84
N LEU A 33 -13.16 17.31 16.18
CA LEU A 33 -13.17 16.12 15.35
C LEU A 33 -13.31 14.96 16.33
N SER A 34 -14.55 14.54 16.57
CA SER A 34 -14.79 13.14 16.94
C SER A 34 -14.12 12.33 15.84
N LEU A 35 -13.01 11.66 16.17
CA LEU A 35 -12.41 10.70 15.27
C LEU A 35 -13.54 9.70 14.95
N PRO A 36 -13.96 9.56 13.68
CA PRO A 36 -14.98 8.58 13.36
C PRO A 36 -14.52 7.22 13.87
N ASP A 37 -15.43 6.46 14.47
CA ASP A 37 -15.15 5.09 14.89
C ASP A 37 -14.44 4.37 13.74
N LYS A 38 -13.30 3.72 14.06
CA LYS A 38 -12.54 3.00 13.06
C LYS A 38 -13.48 2.01 12.37
N PRO A 39 -13.69 2.11 11.05
CA PRO A 39 -14.63 1.23 10.37
C PRO A 39 -14.21 -0.23 10.60
N VAL A 40 -15.12 -1.01 11.18
CA VAL A 40 -14.94 -2.44 11.36
C VAL A 40 -15.36 -3.11 10.06
N PHE A 41 -14.38 -3.44 9.22
CA PHE A 41 -14.64 -4.16 7.98
C PHE A 41 -14.88 -5.64 8.28
N GLN A 42 -16.10 -6.12 8.02
CA GLN A 42 -16.41 -7.54 8.14
C GLN A 42 -16.17 -8.25 6.81
N CYS A 43 -15.29 -9.24 6.82
CA CYS A 43 -14.97 -10.05 5.65
C CYS A 43 -15.68 -11.40 5.74
N GLU A 44 -17.02 -11.39 5.62
CA GLU A 44 -17.84 -12.61 5.63
C GLU A 44 -17.45 -13.58 4.50
N HIS A 45 -17.03 -13.02 3.37
CA HIS A 45 -16.57 -13.77 2.21
C HIS A 45 -15.28 -13.19 1.65
N ILE A 46 -14.38 -14.07 1.25
CA ILE A 46 -13.14 -13.72 0.56
C ILE A 46 -13.16 -14.34 -0.83
N ASP A 47 -12.94 -13.48 -1.81
CA ASP A 47 -12.67 -13.89 -3.19
C ASP A 47 -11.17 -13.92 -3.46
N ILE A 48 -10.79 -14.51 -4.58
CA ILE A 48 -9.46 -14.35 -5.17
C ILE A 48 -9.57 -13.45 -6.40
N VAL A 49 -8.62 -12.51 -6.52
CA VAL A 49 -8.39 -11.72 -7.73
C VAL A 49 -6.99 -12.04 -8.25
N TYR A 50 -6.92 -12.61 -9.45
CA TYR A 50 -5.67 -12.82 -10.18
C TYR A 50 -5.38 -11.65 -11.12
N THR A 51 -4.11 -11.36 -11.37
CA THR A 51 -3.69 -10.66 -12.60
C THR A 51 -3.00 -11.64 -13.52
N TRP A 52 -3.37 -11.65 -14.80
CA TRP A 52 -2.74 -12.51 -15.81
C TRP A 52 -2.80 -11.89 -17.20
N VAL A 53 -1.75 -12.13 -18.00
CA VAL A 53 -1.70 -11.82 -19.43
C VAL A 53 -0.95 -12.92 -20.18
N ASN A 54 -1.24 -13.07 -21.47
CA ASN A 54 -0.44 -13.86 -22.40
C ASN A 54 0.40 -12.94 -23.29
N GLY A 55 1.67 -12.77 -22.96
CA GLY A 55 2.58 -11.91 -23.71
C GLY A 55 3.05 -12.47 -25.06
N SER A 56 2.69 -13.71 -25.40
CA SER A 56 2.92 -14.31 -26.72
C SER A 56 1.74 -14.10 -27.68
N ASP A 57 0.62 -13.53 -27.21
CA ASP A 57 -0.51 -13.15 -28.05
C ASP A 57 -0.10 -12.03 -29.02
N PRO A 58 -0.26 -12.24 -30.35
CA PRO A 58 0.07 -11.24 -31.36
C PRO A 58 -0.63 -9.89 -31.15
N VAL A 59 -1.89 -9.88 -30.70
CA VAL A 59 -2.65 -8.64 -30.47
C VAL A 59 -2.04 -7.86 -29.31
N HIS A 60 -1.68 -8.54 -28.22
CA HIS A 60 -1.03 -7.95 -27.06
C HIS A 60 0.40 -7.47 -27.40
N ILE A 61 1.16 -8.21 -28.21
CA ILE A 61 2.48 -7.78 -28.70
C ILE A 61 2.33 -6.47 -29.51
N GLN A 62 1.42 -6.46 -30.48
CA GLN A 62 1.18 -5.30 -31.34
C GLN A 62 0.79 -4.07 -30.51
N SER A 63 -0.13 -4.25 -29.56
CA SER A 63 -0.56 -3.18 -28.65
C SER A 63 0.60 -2.60 -27.82
N ARG A 64 1.53 -3.43 -27.35
CA ARG A 64 2.77 -2.95 -26.68
C ARG A 64 3.68 -2.18 -27.63
N VAL A 65 3.86 -2.65 -28.86
CA VAL A 65 4.68 -1.97 -29.88
C VAL A 65 4.12 -0.58 -30.14
N GLU A 66 2.81 -0.47 -30.38
CA GLU A 66 2.12 0.80 -30.61
C GLU A 66 2.23 1.74 -29.41
N ARG A 67 1.95 1.24 -28.19
CA ARG A 67 1.99 2.06 -26.96
C ARG A 67 3.41 2.53 -26.60
N THR A 68 4.45 1.84 -27.06
CA THR A 68 5.86 2.26 -26.85
C THR A 68 6.40 3.16 -27.96
N GLY A 69 5.71 3.28 -29.10
CA GLY A 69 6.25 3.90 -30.31
C GLY A 69 7.31 3.07 -31.03
N GLY A 70 7.43 1.77 -30.69
CA GLY A 70 8.46 0.86 -31.22
C GLY A 70 9.83 0.99 -30.52
N GLY A 71 10.65 -0.07 -30.58
CA GLY A 71 12.06 -0.05 -30.14
C GLY A 71 12.32 -0.17 -28.62
N SER A 72 11.27 -0.30 -27.81
CA SER A 72 11.40 -0.52 -26.37
C SER A 72 11.62 -2.00 -26.03
N ARG A 73 12.43 -2.31 -24.99
CA ARG A 73 12.55 -3.68 -24.47
C ARG A 73 11.21 -4.30 -24.07
N TYR A 74 10.21 -3.47 -23.70
CA TYR A 74 8.87 -3.92 -23.35
C TYR A 74 8.06 -4.40 -24.56
N SER A 75 8.44 -3.97 -25.76
CA SER A 75 7.80 -4.35 -27.02
C SER A 75 8.35 -5.64 -27.63
N SER A 76 9.48 -6.15 -27.10
CA SER A 76 10.12 -7.37 -27.62
C SER A 76 9.25 -8.61 -27.41
N PRO A 77 9.03 -9.43 -28.46
CA PRO A 77 8.44 -10.76 -28.31
C PRO A 77 9.25 -11.59 -27.28
N GLY A 78 8.57 -12.28 -26.38
CA GLY A 78 9.22 -13.11 -25.36
C GLY A 78 9.79 -12.36 -24.14
N ASN A 79 9.45 -11.09 -23.96
CA ASN A 79 9.80 -10.37 -22.72
C ASN A 79 9.27 -11.11 -21.48
N ASN A 80 10.15 -11.39 -20.53
CA ASN A 80 9.86 -12.18 -19.33
C ASN A 80 8.78 -11.59 -18.44
N ARG A 81 8.52 -10.27 -18.50
CA ARG A 81 7.49 -9.60 -17.70
C ARG A 81 6.06 -9.94 -18.11
N PHE A 82 5.87 -10.53 -19.29
CA PHE A 82 4.56 -10.85 -19.82
C PHE A 82 4.44 -12.32 -20.20
N ARG A 83 5.42 -13.14 -19.83
CA ARG A 83 5.53 -14.51 -20.31
C ARG A 83 4.54 -15.41 -19.59
N ASP A 84 3.63 -16.02 -20.32
CA ASP A 84 2.76 -17.07 -19.81
C ASP A 84 3.48 -18.42 -19.87
N LEU A 85 3.66 -19.06 -18.71
CA LEU A 85 4.24 -20.39 -18.56
C LEU A 85 3.21 -21.42 -18.07
N MET A 86 1.92 -21.18 -18.34
CA MET A 86 0.80 -21.94 -17.78
C MET A 86 0.69 -21.79 -16.25
N GLY A 87 1.28 -20.75 -15.68
CA GLY A 87 1.31 -20.49 -14.23
C GLY A 87 -0.10 -20.43 -13.65
N LEU A 88 -0.96 -19.60 -14.26
CA LEU A 88 -2.37 -19.47 -13.88
C LEU A 88 -3.09 -20.82 -13.79
N LYS A 89 -2.90 -21.72 -14.77
CA LYS A 89 -3.56 -23.04 -14.79
C LYS A 89 -3.24 -23.86 -13.54
N TYR A 90 -1.96 -23.91 -13.18
CA TYR A 90 -1.51 -24.70 -12.03
C TYR A 90 -1.78 -23.97 -10.70
N SER A 91 -1.74 -22.65 -10.69
CA SER A 91 -2.14 -21.82 -9.56
C SER A 91 -3.62 -22.05 -9.20
N LEU A 92 -4.53 -22.01 -10.17
CA LEU A 92 -5.95 -22.32 -9.98
C LEU A 92 -6.19 -23.74 -9.44
N ARG A 93 -5.45 -24.74 -9.95
CA ARG A 93 -5.51 -26.11 -9.42
C ARG A 93 -5.04 -26.19 -7.96
N SER A 94 -4.00 -25.44 -7.61
CA SER A 94 -3.48 -25.39 -6.24
C SER A 94 -4.50 -24.76 -5.29
N LEU A 95 -5.17 -23.67 -5.71
CA LEU A 95 -6.28 -23.07 -4.96
C LEU A 95 -7.43 -24.04 -4.77
N LYS A 96 -7.91 -24.68 -5.84
CA LYS A 96 -9.02 -25.65 -5.75
C LYS A 96 -8.71 -26.79 -4.78
N LYS A 97 -7.43 -27.21 -4.70
CA LYS A 97 -6.98 -28.27 -3.79
C LYS A 97 -6.88 -27.82 -2.33
N TYR A 98 -6.37 -26.61 -2.09
CA TYR A 98 -5.92 -26.20 -0.75
C TYR A 98 -6.69 -25.04 -0.12
N ALA A 99 -7.58 -24.39 -0.87
CA ALA A 99 -8.41 -23.28 -0.40
C ALA A 99 -9.87 -23.42 -0.88
N PRO A 100 -10.56 -24.54 -0.61
CA PRO A 100 -11.93 -24.78 -1.10
C PRO A 100 -12.98 -23.84 -0.49
N TRP A 101 -12.61 -23.03 0.51
CA TRP A 101 -13.45 -22.05 1.17
C TRP A 101 -13.53 -20.70 0.42
N ILE A 102 -12.68 -20.48 -0.59
CA ILE A 102 -12.74 -19.28 -1.43
C ILE A 102 -14.09 -19.24 -2.15
N ARG A 103 -14.78 -18.10 -2.04
CA ARG A 103 -16.15 -17.97 -2.57
C ARG A 103 -16.15 -17.90 -4.10
N ARG A 104 -15.38 -16.98 -4.68
CA ARG A 104 -15.26 -16.81 -6.14
C ARG A 104 -13.82 -16.52 -6.55
N ILE A 105 -13.51 -16.86 -7.79
CA ILE A 105 -12.21 -16.60 -8.41
C ILE A 105 -12.42 -15.66 -9.59
N PHE A 106 -11.72 -14.54 -9.57
CA PHE A 106 -11.67 -13.56 -10.65
C PHE A 106 -10.28 -13.53 -11.27
N VAL A 107 -10.20 -13.43 -12.59
CA VAL A 107 -8.96 -13.22 -13.33
C VAL A 107 -9.07 -11.89 -14.06
N VAL A 108 -8.25 -10.93 -13.63
CA VAL A 108 -8.06 -9.66 -14.32
C VAL A 108 -7.10 -9.85 -15.48
N SER A 109 -7.54 -9.52 -16.70
CA SER A 109 -6.72 -9.65 -17.91
C SER A 109 -6.92 -8.50 -18.91
N ASP A 110 -6.02 -8.43 -19.89
CA ASP A 110 -6.07 -7.47 -20.98
C ASP A 110 -6.96 -7.93 -22.14
N ASN A 111 -8.25 -8.21 -21.86
CA ASN A 111 -9.20 -8.76 -22.84
C ASN A 111 -8.75 -10.12 -23.43
N GLN A 112 -8.04 -10.91 -22.63
CA GLN A 112 -7.50 -12.22 -23.02
C GLN A 112 -8.15 -13.35 -22.22
N TYR A 113 -8.24 -14.50 -22.86
CA TYR A 113 -8.48 -15.79 -22.20
C TYR A 113 -7.31 -16.73 -22.49
N PRO A 114 -6.86 -17.53 -21.52
CA PRO A 114 -5.90 -18.59 -21.79
C PRO A 114 -6.45 -19.58 -22.82
N SER A 115 -5.61 -20.10 -23.71
CA SER A 115 -6.04 -21.02 -24.78
C SER A 115 -6.67 -22.33 -24.27
N TRP A 116 -6.35 -22.70 -23.03
CA TRP A 116 -6.87 -23.87 -22.34
C TRP A 116 -8.14 -23.59 -21.52
N PHE A 117 -8.59 -22.34 -21.42
CA PHE A 117 -9.72 -21.95 -20.59
C PHE A 117 -11.05 -22.23 -21.29
N ASP A 118 -11.93 -22.96 -20.61
CA ASP A 118 -13.31 -23.21 -21.06
C ASP A 118 -14.21 -22.05 -20.62
N LYS A 119 -14.64 -21.24 -21.58
CA LYS A 119 -15.48 -20.06 -21.35
C LYS A 119 -16.91 -20.39 -20.93
N SER A 120 -17.32 -21.66 -20.99
CA SER A 120 -18.62 -22.10 -20.48
C SER A 120 -18.66 -22.32 -18.96
N SER A 121 -17.48 -22.38 -18.32
CA SER A 121 -17.36 -22.53 -16.86
C SER A 121 -17.65 -21.22 -16.14
N ASP A 122 -18.39 -21.30 -15.03
CA ASP A 122 -18.70 -20.19 -14.14
C ASP A 122 -17.84 -20.17 -12.86
N GLU A 123 -16.99 -21.19 -12.65
CA GLU A 123 -16.10 -21.29 -11.48
C GLU A 123 -15.05 -20.18 -11.44
N VAL A 124 -14.62 -19.69 -12.61
CA VAL A 124 -13.61 -18.63 -12.75
C VAL A 124 -14.17 -17.56 -13.68
N ARG A 125 -14.23 -16.32 -13.20
CA ARG A 125 -14.76 -15.19 -13.96
C ARG A 125 -13.62 -14.31 -14.45
N PHE A 126 -13.72 -13.82 -15.67
CA PHE A 126 -12.76 -12.86 -16.21
C PHE A 126 -13.32 -11.45 -16.08
N VAL A 127 -12.51 -10.55 -15.52
CA VAL A 127 -12.75 -9.11 -15.46
C VAL A 127 -11.67 -8.46 -16.32
N PHE A 128 -12.04 -7.55 -17.21
CA PHE A 128 -11.07 -6.90 -18.08
C PHE A 128 -10.65 -5.55 -17.56
N HIS A 129 -9.46 -5.09 -17.93
CA HIS A 129 -8.96 -3.75 -17.55
C HIS A 129 -9.99 -2.64 -17.78
N LYS A 130 -10.69 -2.68 -18.93
CA LYS A 130 -11.74 -1.72 -19.28
C LYS A 130 -12.94 -1.72 -18.33
N ASP A 131 -13.15 -2.76 -17.53
CA ASP A 131 -14.33 -2.87 -16.66
C ASP A 131 -14.13 -2.07 -15.37
N PHE A 132 -12.89 -1.87 -14.91
CA PHE A 132 -12.60 -1.22 -13.62
C PHE A 132 -11.63 -0.04 -13.68
N PHE A 133 -10.93 0.21 -14.79
CA PHE A 133 -10.10 1.42 -14.88
C PHE A 133 -10.95 2.68 -14.74
N LEU A 134 -10.58 3.59 -13.83
CA LEU A 134 -11.34 4.82 -13.64
C LEU A 134 -11.27 5.71 -14.90
N ASN A 135 -10.06 5.92 -15.42
CA ASN A 135 -9.84 6.60 -16.69
C ASN A 135 -9.57 5.57 -17.80
N LYS A 136 -10.44 5.52 -18.81
CA LYS A 136 -10.30 4.56 -19.91
C LYS A 136 -9.17 4.91 -20.88
N GLU A 137 -8.75 6.18 -20.94
CA GLU A 137 -7.65 6.66 -21.79
C GLU A 137 -6.27 6.18 -21.32
N ASP A 138 -6.18 5.70 -20.08
CA ASP A 138 -4.95 5.11 -19.55
C ASP A 138 -4.65 3.74 -20.20
N LEU A 139 -5.65 3.10 -20.81
CA LEU A 139 -5.54 1.82 -21.49
C LEU A 139 -5.05 1.98 -22.95
N PRO A 140 -4.40 0.96 -23.53
CA PRO A 140 -3.96 -0.27 -22.88
C PRO A 140 -2.77 -0.02 -21.94
N THR A 141 -2.70 -0.80 -20.86
CA THR A 141 -1.61 -0.76 -19.89
C THR A 141 -0.97 -2.14 -19.74
N PHE A 142 0.33 -2.14 -19.50
CA PHE A 142 1.17 -3.32 -19.31
C PHE A 142 1.95 -3.22 -17.99
N ASN A 143 1.40 -2.47 -17.06
CA ASN A 143 2.02 -2.11 -15.80
C ASN A 143 1.15 -2.63 -14.65
N SER A 144 1.67 -3.61 -13.91
CA SER A 144 0.97 -4.15 -12.73
C SER A 144 0.63 -3.07 -11.70
N ASN A 145 1.48 -2.05 -11.53
CA ASN A 145 1.22 -0.97 -10.57
C ASN A 145 0.00 -0.12 -11.00
N SER A 146 -0.13 0.16 -12.29
CA SER A 146 -1.29 0.85 -12.89
C SER A 146 -2.57 0.02 -12.76
N ILE A 147 -2.47 -1.30 -12.97
CA ILE A 147 -3.59 -2.24 -12.79
C ILE A 147 -4.04 -2.28 -11.32
N GLU A 148 -3.10 -2.54 -10.40
CA GLU A 148 -3.35 -2.63 -8.97
C GLU A 148 -3.88 -1.30 -8.40
N SER A 149 -3.42 -0.15 -8.91
CA SER A 149 -3.91 1.15 -8.45
C SER A 149 -5.37 1.39 -8.79
N ASN A 150 -5.96 0.63 -9.71
CA ASN A 150 -7.38 0.72 -10.06
C ASN A 150 -8.25 -0.32 -9.32
N PHE A 151 -7.68 -1.19 -8.46
CA PHE A 151 -8.45 -2.23 -7.77
C PHE A 151 -9.55 -1.71 -6.83
N PHE A 152 -9.48 -0.44 -6.40
CA PHE A 152 -10.55 0.21 -5.64
C PHE A 152 -11.88 0.28 -6.41
N ASN A 153 -11.84 0.14 -7.74
CA ASN A 153 -12.98 0.25 -8.64
C ASN A 153 -13.33 -1.09 -9.31
N LEU A 154 -12.86 -2.22 -8.76
CA LEU A 154 -13.27 -3.55 -9.23
C LEU A 154 -14.80 -3.71 -9.17
N PRO A 155 -15.41 -4.47 -10.12
CA PRO A 155 -16.86 -4.63 -10.19
C PRO A 155 -17.49 -5.08 -8.87
N ASP A 156 -18.74 -4.72 -8.64
CA ASP A 156 -19.48 -5.04 -7.41
C ASP A 156 -19.65 -6.55 -7.16
N GLU A 157 -19.51 -7.38 -8.19
CA GLU A 157 -19.52 -8.84 -8.02
C GLU A 157 -18.30 -9.38 -7.26
N VAL A 158 -17.19 -8.63 -7.26
CA VAL A 158 -16.00 -8.90 -6.47
C VAL A 158 -16.25 -8.40 -5.05
N SER A 159 -16.09 -9.28 -4.06
CA SER A 159 -16.22 -8.97 -2.65
C SER A 159 -15.33 -7.79 -2.25
N ASP A 160 -15.76 -7.03 -1.24
CA ASP A 160 -14.92 -6.00 -0.65
C ASP A 160 -13.64 -6.56 -0.08
N CYS A 161 -13.65 -7.80 0.43
CA CYS A 161 -12.45 -8.49 0.91
C CYS A 161 -12.00 -9.55 -0.08
N PHE A 162 -10.75 -9.46 -0.54
CA PHE A 162 -10.20 -10.42 -1.50
C PHE A 162 -8.70 -10.63 -1.29
N LEU A 163 -8.24 -11.82 -1.71
CA LEU A 163 -6.84 -12.13 -1.84
C LEU A 163 -6.39 -11.82 -3.27
N TYR A 164 -5.35 -11.01 -3.41
CA TYR A 164 -4.70 -10.69 -4.67
C TYR A 164 -3.52 -11.64 -4.91
N PHE A 165 -3.56 -12.34 -6.05
CA PHE A 165 -2.50 -13.18 -6.56
C PHE A 165 -2.05 -12.66 -7.93
N ASN A 166 -0.76 -12.71 -8.23
CA ASN A 166 -0.33 -12.82 -9.63
C ASN A 166 -0.37 -14.29 -10.06
N ASP A 167 -0.18 -14.55 -11.35
CA ASP A 167 -0.36 -15.87 -11.95
C ASP A 167 0.71 -16.92 -11.57
N ASP A 168 1.82 -16.48 -10.96
CA ASP A 168 2.91 -17.33 -10.49
C ASP A 168 2.96 -17.53 -8.97
N ILE A 169 1.89 -17.19 -8.23
CA ILE A 169 1.70 -17.63 -6.84
C ILE A 169 1.02 -18.99 -6.81
N PHE A 170 1.52 -19.91 -5.98
CA PHE A 170 0.95 -21.25 -5.80
C PHE A 170 0.70 -21.55 -4.33
N VAL A 171 -0.37 -22.30 -4.06
CA VAL A 171 -0.67 -22.78 -2.71
C VAL A 171 -0.05 -24.18 -2.53
N GLY A 172 0.88 -24.32 -1.57
CA GLY A 172 1.61 -25.58 -1.33
C GLY A 172 0.95 -26.52 -0.33
N SER A 173 0.11 -25.98 0.55
CA SER A 173 -0.56 -26.68 1.65
C SER A 173 -1.92 -26.04 1.94
N PRO A 174 -2.86 -26.73 2.63
CA PRO A 174 -4.12 -26.11 3.03
C PRO A 174 -3.92 -24.76 3.70
N ILE A 175 -4.66 -23.74 3.25
CA ILE A 175 -4.69 -22.40 3.84
C ILE A 175 -6.10 -22.09 4.35
N GLN A 176 -6.23 -21.22 5.32
CA GLN A 176 -7.48 -20.80 5.94
C GLN A 176 -7.61 -19.26 5.92
N ILE A 177 -8.83 -18.74 6.04
CA ILE A 177 -9.08 -17.30 6.13
C ILE A 177 -8.22 -16.60 7.20
N LYS A 178 -8.09 -17.23 8.38
CA LYS A 178 -7.32 -16.72 9.52
C LYS A 178 -5.81 -16.57 9.26
N ASP A 179 -5.29 -17.21 8.21
CA ASP A 179 -3.89 -17.01 7.80
C ASP A 179 -3.70 -15.61 7.18
N PHE A 180 -4.77 -14.96 6.72
CA PHE A 180 -4.72 -13.65 6.09
C PHE A 180 -5.46 -12.58 6.87
N TRP A 181 -6.58 -12.94 7.51
CA TRP A 181 -7.45 -12.01 8.21
C TRP A 181 -8.20 -12.69 9.35
N ASP A 182 -8.23 -12.01 10.49
CA ASP A 182 -9.01 -12.38 11.67
C ASP A 182 -9.94 -11.20 12.06
N PRO A 183 -11.20 -11.45 12.45
CA PRO A 183 -12.14 -10.39 12.83
C PRO A 183 -11.71 -9.60 14.08
N THR A 184 -10.88 -10.19 14.94
CA THR A 184 -10.40 -9.58 16.19
C THR A 184 -9.05 -8.90 15.98
N TYR A 185 -8.10 -9.62 15.36
CA TYR A 185 -6.72 -9.14 15.20
C TYR A 185 -6.46 -8.40 13.88
N GLY A 186 -7.41 -8.47 12.94
CA GLY A 186 -7.30 -7.89 11.60
C GLY A 186 -6.40 -8.72 10.67
N GLN A 187 -5.83 -8.05 9.68
CA GLN A 187 -4.99 -8.70 8.66
C GLN A 187 -3.64 -9.17 9.23
N ALA A 188 -3.21 -10.37 8.84
CA ALA A 188 -1.84 -10.84 9.02
C ALA A 188 -0.87 -10.07 8.10
N ILE A 189 0.27 -9.64 8.64
CA ILE A 189 1.30 -8.91 7.89
C ILE A 189 2.56 -9.77 7.78
N TYR A 190 2.88 -10.16 6.55
CA TYR A 190 4.09 -10.91 6.23
C TYR A 190 5.15 -9.96 5.70
N LYS A 191 6.17 -9.69 6.51
CA LYS A 191 7.24 -8.73 6.18
C LYS A 191 8.41 -9.46 5.52
N SER A 192 9.00 -8.80 4.51
CA SER A 192 10.33 -9.15 4.02
C SER A 192 11.41 -8.51 4.92
N SER A 193 12.63 -9.06 4.86
CA SER A 193 13.81 -8.45 5.51
C SER A 193 14.25 -7.14 4.85
N TRP A 194 13.70 -6.79 3.69
CA TRP A 194 13.99 -5.53 3.00
C TRP A 194 13.18 -4.37 3.57
N THR A 195 13.81 -3.20 3.61
CA THR A 195 13.21 -1.93 4.02
C THR A 195 13.30 -0.87 2.92
N ALA A 196 12.44 0.16 2.99
CA ALA A 196 12.44 1.28 2.06
C ALA A 196 13.06 2.53 2.70
N PRO A 197 13.93 3.26 1.97
CA PRO A 197 14.47 2.92 0.65
C PRO A 197 15.53 1.81 0.73
N GLN A 198 15.81 1.15 -0.40
CA GLN A 198 16.96 0.25 -0.50
C GLN A 198 18.25 1.05 -0.79
N PRO A 199 19.44 0.48 -0.51
CA PRO A 199 20.72 1.09 -0.85
C PRO A 199 20.84 1.46 -2.35
N LYS A 200 21.65 2.48 -2.65
CA LYS A 200 21.80 3.07 -4.00
C LYS A 200 22.12 2.02 -5.07
N GLU A 201 22.87 0.99 -4.72
CA GLU A 201 23.29 -0.10 -5.61
C GLU A 201 22.08 -0.89 -6.14
N LYS A 202 21.01 -0.99 -5.35
CA LYS A 202 19.77 -1.68 -5.74
C LYS A 202 18.78 -0.76 -6.46
N MET A 203 18.97 0.56 -6.39
CA MET A 203 18.07 1.55 -6.99
C MET A 203 18.11 1.57 -8.52
N GLY A 204 19.02 0.82 -9.15
CA GLY A 204 18.95 0.53 -10.59
C GLY A 204 17.69 -0.27 -10.98
N ASN A 205 17.11 -1.04 -10.05
CA ASN A 205 15.86 -1.75 -10.28
C ASN A 205 14.65 -0.82 -10.10
N ILE A 206 13.86 -0.68 -11.17
CA ILE A 206 12.66 0.16 -11.20
C ILE A 206 11.66 -0.17 -10.08
N TRP A 207 11.55 -1.44 -9.66
CA TRP A 207 10.62 -1.83 -8.60
C TRP A 207 11.03 -1.26 -7.23
N HIS A 208 12.33 -1.24 -6.92
CA HIS A 208 12.82 -0.58 -5.70
C HIS A 208 12.58 0.94 -5.75
N ARG A 209 12.63 1.55 -6.93
CA ARG A 209 12.31 2.98 -7.10
C ARG A 209 10.85 3.29 -6.85
N CYS A 210 9.91 2.48 -7.37
CA CYS A 210 8.48 2.62 -7.06
C CYS A 210 8.21 2.57 -5.55
N ILE A 211 8.86 1.64 -4.84
CA ILE A 211 8.72 1.51 -3.39
C ILE A 211 9.33 2.71 -2.66
N ALA A 212 10.49 3.19 -3.10
CA ALA A 212 11.12 4.39 -2.53
C ALA A 212 10.23 5.63 -2.72
N TYR A 213 9.67 5.83 -3.92
CA TYR A 213 8.71 6.91 -4.20
C TYR A 213 7.48 6.81 -3.29
N THR A 214 6.90 5.60 -3.16
CA THR A 214 5.76 5.37 -2.27
C THR A 214 6.12 5.67 -0.80
N ASN A 215 7.34 5.31 -0.36
CA ASN A 215 7.85 5.62 0.98
C ASN A 215 8.03 7.12 1.22
N GLU A 216 8.52 7.85 0.22
CA GLU A 216 8.67 9.31 0.27
C GLU A 216 7.32 10.01 0.43
N LEU A 217 6.30 9.57 -0.30
CA LEU A 217 4.92 10.07 -0.12
C LEU A 217 4.40 9.81 1.29
N LEU A 218 4.60 8.60 1.83
CA LEU A 218 4.21 8.27 3.21
C LEU A 218 4.97 9.11 4.25
N ASN A 219 6.26 9.37 4.02
CA ASN A 219 7.09 10.24 4.86
C ASN A 219 6.55 11.67 4.87
N GLY A 220 6.24 12.21 3.69
CA GLY A 220 5.62 13.53 3.53
C GLY A 220 4.25 13.62 4.22
N MET A 221 3.37 12.64 4.01
CA MET A 221 2.04 12.60 4.64
C MET A 221 2.11 12.59 6.16
N TRP A 222 3.12 11.96 6.74
CA TRP A 222 3.19 11.76 8.20
C TRP A 222 4.13 12.72 8.90
N GLY A 223 4.90 13.52 8.16
CA GLY A 223 5.91 14.44 8.68
C GLY A 223 7.09 13.69 9.32
N VAL A 224 7.49 12.56 8.74
CA VAL A 224 8.60 11.73 9.25
C VAL A 224 9.63 11.48 8.16
N ASP A 225 10.84 11.10 8.56
CA ASP A 225 11.87 10.62 7.64
C ASP A 225 12.20 9.15 7.94
N ASN A 226 11.29 8.24 7.56
CA ASN A 226 11.43 6.81 7.83
C ASN A 226 12.18 6.12 6.69
N HIS A 227 13.31 5.48 7.03
CA HIS A 227 14.16 4.69 6.12
C HIS A 227 14.17 3.19 6.43
N SER A 228 13.23 2.73 7.27
CA SER A 228 13.15 1.34 7.77
C SER A 228 11.79 0.68 7.54
N ARG A 229 10.91 1.24 6.70
CA ARG A 229 9.62 0.61 6.38
C ARG A 229 9.81 -0.72 5.68
N HIS A 230 9.35 -1.79 6.30
CA HIS A 230 9.44 -3.12 5.73
C HIS A 230 8.61 -3.27 4.45
N TYR A 231 9.18 -4.01 3.52
CA TYR A 231 8.50 -4.49 2.34
C TYR A 231 7.48 -5.57 2.71
N ALA A 232 6.40 -5.68 1.93
CA ALA A 232 5.58 -6.88 1.92
C ALA A 232 6.42 -8.08 1.44
N SER A 233 6.23 -9.26 2.02
CA SER A 233 6.71 -10.49 1.40
C SER A 233 6.07 -10.65 0.03
N HIS A 234 6.84 -11.07 -0.96
CA HIS A 234 6.26 -11.38 -2.27
C HIS A 234 5.38 -12.64 -2.13
N GLY A 235 4.09 -12.49 -2.41
CA GLY A 235 3.12 -13.57 -2.26
C GLY A 235 1.69 -13.03 -2.27
N ALA A 236 0.78 -13.80 -1.68
CA ALA A 236 -0.62 -13.43 -1.54
C ALA A 236 -0.76 -12.13 -0.73
N ASN A 237 -1.52 -11.17 -1.26
CA ASN A 237 -1.86 -9.94 -0.55
C ASN A 237 -3.34 -9.93 -0.22
N PHE A 238 -3.68 -9.57 1.01
CA PHE A 238 -5.07 -9.33 1.38
C PHE A 238 -5.42 -7.86 1.16
N PHE A 239 -6.49 -7.60 0.42
CA PHE A 239 -7.00 -6.26 0.13
C PHE A 239 -8.46 -6.11 0.53
N ASN A 240 -8.81 -4.87 0.85
CA ASN A 240 -10.16 -4.42 1.11
C ASN A 240 -10.48 -3.23 0.19
N LYS A 241 -11.54 -3.35 -0.63
CA LYS A 241 -11.92 -2.31 -1.62
C LYS A 241 -12.19 -0.95 -0.97
N PRO A 242 -12.97 -0.83 0.12
CA PRO A 242 -13.10 0.43 0.86
C PRO A 242 -11.77 1.04 1.30
N ILE A 243 -10.83 0.25 1.83
CA ILE A 243 -9.50 0.76 2.17
C ILE A 243 -8.79 1.26 0.91
N LEU A 244 -8.73 0.48 -0.17
CA LEU A 244 -8.12 0.92 -1.43
C LEU A 244 -8.73 2.24 -1.95
N LYS A 245 -10.05 2.41 -1.79
CA LYS A 245 -10.76 3.64 -2.14
C LYS A 245 -10.36 4.82 -1.24
N MET A 246 -10.21 4.59 0.07
CA MET A 246 -9.67 5.61 0.98
C MET A 246 -8.23 6.00 0.61
N MET A 247 -7.39 5.04 0.22
CA MET A 247 -6.02 5.32 -0.25
C MET A 247 -6.04 6.22 -1.49
N GLN A 248 -6.92 5.90 -2.45
CA GLN A 248 -7.09 6.70 -3.66
C GLN A 248 -7.61 8.11 -3.35
N GLN A 249 -8.55 8.26 -2.43
CA GLN A 249 -9.07 9.55 -2.00
C GLN A 249 -8.04 10.40 -1.25
N ALA A 250 -7.14 9.76 -0.49
CA ALA A 250 -6.08 10.45 0.23
C ALA A 250 -4.93 10.92 -0.69
N MET A 251 -4.69 10.21 -1.80
CA MET A 251 -3.60 10.50 -2.75
C MET A 251 -4.07 10.44 -4.21
N PRO A 252 -5.07 11.24 -4.62
CA PRO A 252 -5.71 11.11 -5.93
C PRO A 252 -4.74 11.37 -7.08
N GLU A 253 -3.82 12.32 -6.92
CA GLU A 253 -2.81 12.65 -7.93
C GLU A 253 -1.81 11.50 -8.14
N ALA A 254 -1.27 10.92 -7.06
CA ALA A 254 -0.33 9.80 -7.17
C ALA A 254 -1.00 8.56 -7.79
N PHE A 255 -2.27 8.30 -7.48
CA PHE A 255 -3.07 7.26 -8.14
C PHE A 255 -3.28 7.55 -9.63
N ALA A 256 -3.61 8.79 -10.00
CA ALA A 256 -3.80 9.18 -11.41
C ALA A 256 -2.50 9.04 -12.22
N ILE A 257 -1.37 9.51 -11.66
CA ILE A 257 -0.04 9.35 -12.27
C ILE A 257 0.27 7.87 -12.49
N THR A 258 0.11 7.05 -11.45
CA THR A 258 0.38 5.61 -11.52
C THR A 258 -0.51 4.91 -12.54
N SER A 259 -1.81 5.22 -12.54
CA SER A 259 -2.80 4.67 -13.48
C SER A 259 -2.41 4.99 -14.92
N SER A 260 -2.00 6.24 -15.19
CA SER A 260 -1.65 6.72 -16.54
C SER A 260 -0.37 6.13 -17.13
N ASN A 261 0.48 5.47 -16.34
CA ASN A 261 1.76 4.93 -16.80
C ASN A 261 1.58 3.54 -17.43
N PRO A 262 1.63 3.39 -18.78
CA PRO A 262 1.39 2.10 -19.45
C PRO A 262 2.51 1.07 -19.23
N PHE A 263 3.68 1.53 -18.81
CA PHE A 263 4.83 0.71 -18.42
C PHE A 263 5.40 1.25 -17.13
N ARG A 264 5.92 0.36 -16.28
CA ARG A 264 6.36 0.73 -14.93
C ARG A 264 7.34 1.90 -14.93
N ARG A 265 7.02 2.96 -14.19
CA ARG A 265 7.86 4.14 -13.96
C ARG A 265 8.20 4.27 -12.48
N GLU A 266 9.22 5.08 -12.19
CA GLU A 266 9.75 5.22 -10.83
C GLU A 266 8.81 5.96 -9.89
N ASN A 267 7.92 6.77 -10.45
CA ASN A 267 6.84 7.47 -9.76
C ASN A 267 5.52 6.69 -9.73
N ASP A 268 5.57 5.36 -9.93
CA ASP A 268 4.41 4.51 -9.70
C ASP A 268 4.28 4.17 -8.21
N LEU A 269 3.06 4.25 -7.68
CA LEU A 269 2.71 3.67 -6.39
C LEU A 269 2.91 2.15 -6.41
N GLN A 270 3.46 1.61 -5.32
CA GLN A 270 3.46 0.18 -5.07
C GLN A 270 2.33 -0.14 -4.08
N ILE A 271 1.19 -0.59 -4.60
CA ILE A 271 -0.07 -0.69 -3.85
C ILE A 271 0.03 -1.67 -2.67
N PRO A 272 0.58 -2.89 -2.78
CA PRO A 272 0.84 -3.76 -1.63
C PRO A 272 1.61 -3.07 -0.49
N PHE A 273 2.70 -2.37 -0.79
CA PHE A 273 3.50 -1.65 0.19
C PHE A 273 2.71 -0.51 0.82
N LEU A 274 2.02 0.30 -0.01
CA LEU A 274 1.20 1.40 0.49
C LEU A 274 0.07 0.91 1.41
N TYR A 275 -0.60 -0.18 1.03
CA TYR A 275 -1.71 -0.79 1.77
C TYR A 275 -1.28 -1.28 3.16
N LEU A 276 -0.08 -1.86 3.29
CA LEU A 276 0.46 -2.28 4.58
C LEU A 276 0.70 -1.10 5.54
N HIS A 277 1.07 0.07 4.99
CA HIS A 277 1.53 1.20 5.77
C HIS A 277 0.45 2.26 6.01
N LEU A 278 -0.67 2.29 5.30
CA LEU A 278 -1.76 3.24 5.57
C LEU A 278 -2.59 2.95 6.84
N ARG A 279 -2.06 2.13 7.76
CA ARG A 279 -2.64 1.94 9.10
C ARG A 279 -2.21 3.07 10.04
N PRO A 280 -3.09 3.50 10.97
CA PRO A 280 -2.80 4.61 11.86
C PRO A 280 -1.53 4.37 12.69
N LYS A 281 -0.89 5.49 13.05
CA LYS A 281 0.35 5.59 13.81
C LYS A 281 0.23 4.83 15.15
N THR A 282 0.90 3.70 15.26
CA THR A 282 1.37 3.21 16.55
C THR A 282 2.84 3.57 16.68
N VAL A 283 3.21 4.29 17.74
CA VAL A 283 4.60 4.50 18.15
C VAL A 283 4.96 3.34 19.08
N CYS A 284 5.96 2.54 18.72
CA CYS A 284 6.63 1.67 19.67
C CYS A 284 7.72 2.50 20.35
N LEU A 285 7.51 2.88 21.61
CA LEU A 285 8.50 3.63 22.40
C LEU A 285 9.83 2.88 22.57
N ASN A 286 9.83 1.56 22.34
CA ASN A 286 11.01 0.72 22.49
C ASN A 286 11.93 0.73 21.24
N ASP A 287 11.46 1.26 20.11
CA ASP A 287 12.21 1.19 18.85
C ASP A 287 13.22 2.35 18.67
N GLY A 288 13.40 3.21 19.70
CA GLY A 288 14.29 4.37 19.65
C GLY A 288 15.00 4.75 20.96
N LEU A 289 14.79 4.01 22.06
CA LEU A 289 15.53 4.21 23.31
C LEU A 289 16.66 3.19 23.37
N ASN A 290 17.90 3.65 23.19
CA ASN A 290 19.09 2.83 23.38
C ASN A 290 19.03 2.18 24.78
N ALA A 291 19.25 0.86 24.85
CA ALA A 291 19.00 0.06 26.06
C ALA A 291 19.80 0.50 27.31
N ASP A 292 20.86 1.29 27.12
CA ASP A 292 21.89 1.49 28.14
C ASP A 292 21.89 2.86 28.85
N ASN A 293 21.01 3.80 28.48
CA ASN A 293 20.81 5.05 29.25
C ASN A 293 19.61 5.84 28.71
N PRO A 294 18.38 5.59 29.20
CA PRO A 294 17.25 6.36 28.73
C PRO A 294 17.32 7.81 29.25
N ASN A 295 16.98 8.77 28.40
CA ASN A 295 16.91 10.16 28.80
C ASN A 295 15.70 10.37 29.72
N LEU A 296 15.96 10.56 31.01
CA LEU A 296 14.93 10.70 32.05
C LEU A 296 13.97 11.86 31.78
N SER A 297 14.43 12.96 31.18
CA SER A 297 13.57 14.10 30.84
C SER A 297 12.62 13.78 29.68
N VAL A 298 13.03 12.90 28.77
CA VAL A 298 12.16 12.39 27.68
C VAL A 298 11.12 11.43 28.26
N ILE A 299 11.52 10.54 29.17
CA ILE A 299 10.57 9.66 29.88
C ILE A 299 9.55 10.49 30.64
N GLU A 300 10.00 11.48 31.42
CA GLU A 300 9.12 12.34 32.21
C GLU A 300 8.16 13.14 31.32
N ALA A 301 8.65 13.72 30.22
CA ALA A 301 7.81 14.42 29.24
C ALA A 301 6.79 13.49 28.57
N LEU A 302 7.16 12.24 28.28
CA LEU A 302 6.26 11.23 27.72
C LEU A 302 5.22 10.76 28.74
N SER A 303 5.61 10.51 30.00
CA SER A 303 4.68 10.17 31.07
C SER A 303 3.66 11.28 31.30
N VAL A 304 4.11 12.54 31.37
CA VAL A 304 3.22 13.71 31.47
C VAL A 304 2.32 13.84 30.24
N PHE A 305 2.86 13.59 29.05
CA PHE A 305 2.05 13.56 27.83
C PHE A 305 0.96 12.48 27.91
N PHE A 306 1.29 11.25 28.31
CA PHE A 306 0.33 10.15 28.37
C PHE A 306 -0.71 10.30 29.47
N GLU A 307 -0.35 10.76 30.68
CA GLU A 307 -1.33 11.04 31.74
C GLU A 307 -2.30 12.17 31.34
N ASN A 308 -1.83 13.15 30.57
CA ASN A 308 -2.70 14.23 30.09
C ASN A 308 -3.59 13.80 28.91
N TYR A 309 -3.09 12.93 28.02
CA TYR A 309 -3.83 12.50 26.83
C TYR A 309 -4.72 11.28 27.07
N PHE A 310 -4.41 10.47 28.08
CA PHE A 310 -5.16 9.28 28.51
C PHE A 310 -5.43 9.36 30.02
N PRO A 311 -6.25 10.32 30.49
CA PRO A 311 -6.41 10.63 31.91
C PRO A 311 -7.28 9.61 32.67
N GLU A 312 -7.99 8.73 31.95
CA GLU A 312 -8.92 7.76 32.54
C GLU A 312 -8.19 6.45 32.85
N ARG A 313 -7.95 6.21 34.15
CA ARG A 313 -7.30 5.00 34.63
C ARG A 313 -8.23 3.79 34.55
N GLY A 314 -7.74 2.68 34.03
CA GLY A 314 -8.47 1.42 33.99
C GLY A 314 -8.66 0.81 35.38
N SER A 315 -9.67 -0.05 35.55
CA SER A 315 -9.96 -0.72 36.84
C SER A 315 -8.88 -1.68 37.33
N TRP A 316 -7.83 -1.89 36.53
CA TRP A 316 -6.64 -2.69 36.83
C TRP A 316 -5.45 -1.83 37.30
N GLU A 317 -5.61 -0.51 37.38
CA GLU A 317 -4.60 0.41 37.89
C GLU A 317 -4.81 0.63 39.39
N VAL A 318 -3.72 0.54 40.18
CA VAL A 318 -3.77 0.78 41.62
C VAL A 318 -3.73 2.29 41.85
N ASN A 319 -4.63 2.82 42.69
CA ASN A 319 -4.51 4.20 43.15
C ASN A 319 -3.18 4.34 43.90
N GLN A 320 -2.27 5.14 43.37
CA GLN A 320 -1.09 5.59 44.10
C GLN A 320 -1.54 6.81 44.91
N ASP A 321 -1.71 6.63 46.21
CA ASP A 321 -1.84 7.72 47.18
C ASP A 321 -0.56 8.55 47.27
#